data_AF-A0A8T2MDG4-F1
#
_entry.id   AF-A0A8T2MDG4-F1
#
_cell.length_a   1.000
_cell.length_b   1.000
_cell.length_c   1.000
_cell.angle_alpha   90.00
_cell.angle_beta   90.00
_cell.angle_gamma   90.00
#
_symmetry.space_group_name_H-M   'P 1'
#
loop_
_entity.id
_entity.type
_entity.pdbx_description
1 polymer ?
#
loop_
_entity_poly.entity_id
_entity_poly.type
_entity_poly.pdbx_seq_one_letter_code
_entity_poly.pdbx_strand_id
1 'polypeptide(L)'
;MKFRHLLPLAALLLLCGSEITFGGNVLVLPGEYSHWINMRSIVDELLARNNSVTVLAHSASPTINYSQKENFKYIVFKINMDQQDAINLWMNFIDSWMTSLKKSNFDAVLYDPMMMCSDLLAETLGVPHVVSLRLSYTYTLERLCGQMPAPPSYVPAAAIQGHLTDKMNFMERLENMILYIVHTTIFRLQVILTYDKHYTKMSGRSL
;
A
#
# COMPACT_ATOMS: atom_id res chain seq x y z
N MET A 1 14.94 -42.96 -45.51
CA MET A 1 13.96 -41.87 -45.70
C MET A 1 13.67 -41.21 -44.34
N LYS A 2 13.97 -39.91 -44.21
CA LYS A 2 13.28 -38.91 -43.36
C LYS A 2 13.18 -39.05 -41.81
N PHE A 3 14.28 -39.08 -41.05
CA PHE A 3 14.19 -38.81 -39.58
C PHE A 3 15.25 -37.90 -38.94
N ARG A 4 16.38 -37.61 -39.61
CA ARG A 4 17.43 -36.69 -39.07
C ARG A 4 17.05 -35.19 -39.11
N HIS A 5 16.00 -34.82 -39.84
CA HIS A 5 15.51 -33.44 -39.90
C HIS A 5 14.30 -33.17 -38.98
N LEU A 6 13.74 -34.19 -38.32
CA LEU A 6 12.57 -34.03 -37.46
C LEU A 6 12.91 -33.50 -36.06
N LEU A 7 14.09 -33.83 -35.52
CA LEU A 7 14.59 -33.32 -34.24
C LEU A 7 14.84 -31.80 -34.21
N PRO A 8 15.54 -31.19 -35.18
CA PRO A 8 15.69 -29.74 -35.21
C PRO A 8 14.37 -29.04 -35.50
N LEU A 9 13.46 -29.65 -36.28
CA LEU A 9 12.13 -29.09 -36.53
C LEU A 9 11.27 -29.08 -35.26
N ALA A 10 11.30 -30.16 -34.48
CA ALA A 10 10.60 -30.26 -33.20
C ALA A 10 11.16 -29.31 -32.14
N ALA A 11 12.49 -29.12 -32.10
CA ALA A 11 13.13 -28.12 -31.25
C ALA A 11 12.79 -26.68 -31.67
N LEU A 12 12.69 -26.40 -32.98
CA LEU A 12 12.23 -25.11 -33.50
C LEU A 12 10.75 -24.84 -33.17
N LEU A 13 9.90 -25.88 -33.25
CA LEU A 13 8.48 -25.82 -32.88
C LEU A 13 8.26 -25.61 -31.38
N LEU A 14 9.12 -26.20 -30.53
CA LEU A 14 9.12 -25.98 -29.07
C LEU A 14 9.63 -24.58 -28.68
N LEU A 15 10.56 -23.99 -29.44
CA LEU A 15 11.00 -22.60 -29.29
C LEU A 15 10.01 -21.58 -29.88
N CYS A 16 9.13 -22.01 -30.78
CA CYS A 16 8.03 -21.21 -31.32
C CYS A 16 6.76 -21.27 -30.44
N GLY A 17 6.76 -22.13 -29.42
CA GLY A 17 5.70 -22.27 -28.42
C GLY A 17 5.84 -21.33 -27.22
N SER A 18 6.85 -20.45 -27.18
CA SER A 18 6.75 -19.26 -26.34
C SER A 18 5.59 -18.45 -26.91
N GLU A 19 4.46 -18.49 -26.22
CA GLU A 19 3.34 -17.60 -26.52
C GLU A 19 3.93 -16.21 -26.74
N ILE A 20 3.79 -15.67 -27.95
CA ILE A 20 3.87 -14.24 -28.17
C ILE A 20 2.68 -13.70 -27.39
N THR A 21 2.84 -13.53 -26.08
CA THR A 21 1.82 -12.93 -25.24
C THR A 21 1.79 -11.48 -25.67
N PHE A 22 0.88 -11.14 -26.58
CA PHE A 22 0.55 -9.76 -26.87
C PHE A 22 0.07 -9.17 -25.55
N GLY A 23 0.83 -8.21 -25.01
CA GLY A 23 0.40 -7.51 -23.81
C GLY A 23 -0.94 -6.82 -24.05
N GLY A 24 -1.78 -6.83 -23.02
CA GLY A 24 -3.11 -6.23 -23.06
C GLY A 24 -3.06 -4.70 -23.08
N ASN A 25 -4.18 -4.09 -23.47
CA ASN A 25 -4.41 -2.66 -23.32
C ASN A 25 -5.12 -2.40 -21.98
N VAL A 26 -4.45 -1.73 -21.06
CA VAL A 26 -4.94 -1.51 -19.69
C VAL A 26 -5.23 -0.02 -19.47
N LEU A 27 -6.47 0.28 -19.09
CA LEU A 27 -6.90 1.61 -18.66
C LEU A 27 -6.82 1.70 -17.12
N VAL A 28 -6.15 2.73 -16.63
CA VAL A 28 -5.92 2.95 -15.20
C VAL A 28 -6.64 4.21 -14.76
N LEU A 29 -7.42 4.11 -13.69
CA LEU A 29 -8.12 5.21 -13.04
C LEU A 29 -7.50 5.43 -11.65
N PRO A 30 -6.47 6.29 -11.53
CA PRO A 30 -5.80 6.49 -10.27
C PRO A 30 -6.57 7.42 -9.34
N GLY A 31 -6.43 7.18 -8.03
CA GLY A 31 -6.68 8.20 -7.02
C GLY A 31 -5.46 9.12 -6.82
N GLU A 32 -5.64 10.22 -6.10
CA GLU A 32 -4.56 11.16 -5.81
C GLU A 32 -3.60 10.66 -4.71
N TYR A 33 -2.38 11.20 -4.69
CA TYR A 33 -1.31 10.99 -3.73
C TYR A 33 -0.91 9.53 -3.52
N SER A 34 -1.11 9.00 -2.31
CA SER A 34 -0.70 7.65 -1.92
C SER A 34 -1.37 6.56 -2.75
N HIS A 35 -2.59 6.80 -3.24
CA HIS A 35 -3.30 5.88 -4.12
C HIS A 35 -2.55 5.71 -5.45
N TRP A 36 -2.09 6.81 -6.05
CA TRP A 36 -1.30 6.74 -7.28
C TRP A 36 0.04 6.05 -7.04
N ILE A 37 0.75 6.39 -5.95
CA ILE A 37 2.06 5.77 -5.65
C ILE A 37 1.93 4.25 -5.56
N ASN A 38 0.90 3.75 -4.88
CA ASN A 38 0.63 2.32 -4.79
C ASN A 38 0.29 1.70 -6.15
N MET A 39 -0.57 2.35 -6.93
CA MET A 39 -0.94 1.86 -8.27
C MET A 39 0.22 1.94 -9.27
N ARG A 40 1.13 2.90 -9.11
CA ARG A 40 2.27 3.11 -9.99
C ARG A 40 3.16 1.87 -10.05
N SER A 41 3.40 1.21 -8.91
CA SER A 41 4.16 -0.05 -8.88
C SER A 41 3.53 -1.15 -9.75
N ILE A 42 2.19 -1.21 -9.77
CA ILE A 42 1.47 -2.16 -10.62
C ILE A 42 1.57 -1.75 -12.10
N VAL A 43 1.45 -0.46 -12.39
CA VAL A 43 1.62 0.09 -13.75
C VAL A 43 3.00 -0.23 -14.32
N ASP A 44 4.05 -0.05 -13.54
CA ASP A 44 5.42 -0.35 -13.96
C ASP A 44 5.60 -1.84 -14.29
N GLU A 45 5.01 -2.73 -13.50
CA GLU A 45 5.02 -4.18 -13.76
C GLU A 45 4.21 -4.57 -15.01
N LEU A 46 3.07 -3.90 -15.25
CA LEU A 46 2.29 -4.10 -16.47
C LEU A 46 3.10 -3.72 -17.72
N LEU A 47 3.81 -2.60 -17.67
CA LEU A 47 4.68 -2.14 -18.75
C LEU A 47 5.85 -3.12 -18.97
N ALA A 48 6.46 -3.62 -17.91
CA ALA A 48 7.53 -4.62 -17.98
C ALA A 48 7.08 -5.94 -18.65
N ARG A 49 5.77 -6.26 -18.55
CA ARG A 49 5.13 -7.40 -19.20
C ARG A 49 4.58 -7.08 -20.61
N ASN A 50 5.08 -6.03 -21.25
CA ASN A 50 4.69 -5.55 -22.58
C ASN A 50 3.21 -5.14 -22.72
N ASN A 51 2.51 -4.85 -21.62
CA ASN A 51 1.15 -4.28 -21.70
C ASN A 51 1.22 -2.80 -22.08
N SER A 52 0.26 -2.35 -22.88
CA SER A 52 0.08 -0.94 -23.19
C SER A 52 -0.81 -0.30 -22.13
N VAL A 53 -0.27 0.65 -21.36
CA VAL A 53 -1.02 1.31 -20.28
C VAL A 53 -1.47 2.71 -20.68
N THR A 54 -2.71 3.04 -20.37
CA THR A 54 -3.26 4.39 -20.46
C THR A 54 -3.80 4.82 -19.10
N VAL A 55 -3.32 5.94 -18.57
CA VAL A 55 -3.72 6.49 -17.27
C VAL A 55 -4.67 7.67 -17.50
N LEU A 56 -5.84 7.62 -16.89
CA LEU A 56 -6.77 8.75 -16.87
C LEU A 56 -6.33 9.75 -15.79
N ALA A 57 -6.35 11.03 -16.13
CA ALA A 57 -6.00 12.10 -15.21
C ALA A 57 -6.76 13.39 -15.54
N HIS A 58 -6.77 14.34 -14.61
CA HIS A 58 -7.31 15.69 -14.86
C HIS A 58 -6.19 16.73 -14.85
N SER A 59 -6.32 17.83 -15.60
CA SER A 59 -5.26 18.82 -15.80
C SER A 59 -4.71 19.48 -14.53
N ALA A 60 -5.46 19.40 -13.43
CA ALA A 60 -5.08 19.96 -12.13
C ALA A 60 -4.55 18.92 -11.13
N SER A 61 -4.28 17.68 -11.55
CA SER A 61 -3.89 16.60 -10.63
C SER A 61 -2.60 16.99 -9.89
N PRO A 62 -2.64 17.14 -8.55
CA PRO A 62 -1.46 17.50 -7.76
C PRO A 62 -0.39 16.40 -7.78
N THR A 63 -0.78 15.17 -8.11
CA THR A 63 0.05 13.97 -7.99
C THR A 63 0.86 13.67 -9.25
N ILE A 64 0.35 14.09 -10.42
CA ILE A 64 0.97 13.74 -11.70
C ILE A 64 1.89 14.87 -12.16
N ASN A 65 3.13 14.51 -12.48
CA ASN A 65 4.07 15.41 -13.13
C ASN A 65 3.97 15.27 -14.66
N TYR A 66 3.17 16.13 -15.29
CA TYR A 66 2.99 16.10 -16.76
C TYR A 66 4.23 16.51 -17.57
N SER A 67 5.25 17.11 -16.93
CA SER A 67 6.52 17.42 -17.59
C SER A 67 7.44 16.21 -17.70
N GLN A 68 7.22 15.18 -16.88
CA GLN A 68 7.97 13.94 -16.93
C GLN A 68 7.45 13.06 -18.06
N LYS A 69 8.36 12.64 -18.96
CA LYS A 69 8.02 11.68 -20.01
C LYS A 69 7.87 10.30 -19.40
N GLU A 70 6.74 9.66 -19.68
CA GLU A 70 6.42 8.32 -19.20
C GLU A 70 6.37 7.32 -20.35
N ASN A 71 6.56 6.04 -20.01
CA ASN A 71 6.47 4.92 -20.96
C ASN A 71 5.00 4.45 -21.17
N PHE A 72 4.03 5.21 -20.66
CA PHE A 72 2.60 4.98 -20.80
C PHE A 72 1.91 6.28 -21.25
N LYS A 73 0.66 6.16 -21.71
CA LYS A 73 -0.11 7.29 -22.21
C LYS A 73 -0.96 7.92 -21.12
N TYR A 74 -1.08 9.25 -21.10
CA TYR A 74 -2.14 9.93 -20.35
C TYR A 74 -3.34 10.27 -21.24
N ILE A 75 -4.55 10.11 -20.71
CA ILE A 75 -5.75 10.81 -21.19
C ILE A 75 -6.07 11.86 -20.14
N VAL A 76 -5.82 13.13 -20.47
CA VAL A 76 -5.99 14.26 -19.56
C VAL A 76 -7.29 14.99 -19.88
N PHE A 77 -8.21 15.02 -18.91
CA PHE A 77 -9.39 15.86 -18.97
C PHE A 77 -9.05 17.26 -18.48
N LYS A 78 -9.25 18.26 -19.34
CA LYS A 78 -9.08 19.65 -18.94
C LYS A 78 -10.23 20.05 -18.02
N ILE A 79 -9.88 20.56 -16.85
CA ILE A 79 -10.81 21.17 -15.92
C ILE A 79 -10.44 22.63 -15.73
N ASN A 80 -11.41 23.45 -15.33
CA ASN A 80 -11.21 24.89 -15.10
C ASN A 80 -10.60 25.13 -13.71
N MET A 81 -9.42 24.57 -13.48
CA MET A 81 -8.66 24.65 -12.24
C MET A 81 -7.20 24.34 -12.54
N ASP A 82 -6.29 25.10 -11.96
CA ASP A 82 -4.86 24.85 -12.07
C ASP A 82 -4.38 23.91 -10.95
N GLN A 83 -3.24 23.23 -11.16
CA GLN A 83 -2.68 22.32 -10.16
C GLN A 83 -2.40 23.03 -8.82
N GLN A 84 -1.94 24.28 -8.88
CA GLN A 84 -1.72 25.09 -7.68
C GLN A 84 -3.04 25.42 -6.96
N ASP A 85 -4.12 25.67 -7.70
CA ASP A 85 -5.44 25.92 -7.11
C ASP A 85 -5.96 24.67 -6.41
N ALA A 86 -5.77 23.48 -7.00
CA ALA A 86 -6.15 22.22 -6.37
C ALA A 86 -5.37 21.97 -5.06
N ILE A 87 -4.05 22.22 -5.06
CA ILE A 87 -3.21 22.13 -3.85
C ILE A 87 -3.67 23.14 -2.80
N ASN A 88 -3.90 24.40 -3.20
CA ASN A 88 -4.35 25.46 -2.30
C ASN A 88 -5.73 25.13 -1.70
N LEU A 89 -6.65 24.59 -2.49
CA LEU A 89 -7.97 24.16 -2.02
C LEU A 89 -7.84 23.07 -0.94
N TRP A 90 -6.99 22.07 -1.15
CA TRP A 90 -6.74 21.01 -0.19
C TRP A 90 -6.09 21.52 1.10
N MET A 91 -5.08 22.39 0.98
CA MET A 91 -4.43 23.01 2.15
C MET A 91 -5.39 23.91 2.93
N ASN A 92 -6.19 24.73 2.25
CA ASN A 92 -7.21 25.56 2.89
C ASN A 92 -8.27 24.72 3.61
N PHE A 93 -8.66 23.57 3.03
CA PHE A 93 -9.57 22.64 3.68
C PHE A 93 -8.97 22.11 4.99
N ILE A 94 -7.70 21.69 4.97
CA ILE A 94 -6.99 21.21 6.17
C ILE A 94 -6.87 22.32 7.21
N ASP A 95 -6.45 23.52 6.83
CA ASP A 95 -6.29 24.63 7.76
C ASP A 95 -7.63 25.03 8.40
N SER A 96 -8.70 25.05 7.62
CA SER A 96 -10.05 25.28 8.12
C SER A 96 -10.49 24.20 9.10
N TRP A 97 -10.28 22.92 8.74
CA TRP A 97 -10.60 21.78 9.58
C TRP A 97 -9.81 21.80 10.89
N MET A 98 -8.50 22.00 10.83
CA MET A 98 -7.62 22.12 11.99
C MET A 98 -8.01 23.29 12.89
N THR A 99 -8.38 24.43 12.30
CA THR A 99 -8.88 25.59 13.06
C THR A 99 -10.16 25.25 13.80
N SER A 100 -11.09 24.53 13.16
CA SER A 100 -12.33 24.09 13.79
C SER A 100 -12.07 23.11 14.94
N LEU A 101 -11.19 22.13 14.75
CA LEU A 101 -10.82 21.16 15.78
C LEU A 101 -10.19 21.84 17.00
N LYS A 102 -9.25 22.78 16.79
CA LYS A 102 -8.61 23.54 17.88
C LYS A 102 -9.60 24.39 18.68
N LYS A 103 -10.69 24.86 18.06
CA LYS A 103 -11.75 25.63 18.76
C LYS A 103 -12.74 24.74 19.51
N SER A 104 -12.83 23.46 19.15
CA SER A 104 -13.88 22.55 19.64
C SER A 104 -13.60 21.99 21.05
N ASN A 105 -12.47 22.33 21.68
CA ASN A 105 -12.10 21.96 23.06
C ASN A 105 -12.34 20.47 23.39
N PHE A 106 -11.82 19.56 22.55
CA PHE A 106 -11.88 18.12 22.84
C PHE A 106 -10.95 17.75 24.00
N ASP A 107 -11.35 16.77 24.80
CA ASP A 107 -10.54 16.28 25.94
C ASP A 107 -9.65 15.08 25.58
N ALA A 108 -9.96 14.37 24.49
CA ALA A 108 -9.19 13.22 24.01
C ALA A 108 -9.46 12.93 22.53
N VAL A 109 -8.52 12.25 21.86
CA VAL A 109 -8.68 11.71 20.50
C VAL A 109 -8.76 10.19 20.55
N LEU A 110 -9.85 9.61 20.04
CA LEU A 110 -9.98 8.18 19.79
C LEU A 110 -9.79 7.92 18.30
N TYR A 111 -8.83 7.08 17.93
CA TYR A 111 -8.57 6.78 16.53
C TYR A 111 -8.22 5.32 16.27
N ASP A 112 -8.41 4.90 15.02
CA ASP A 112 -7.92 3.62 14.51
C ASP A 112 -6.51 3.83 13.92
N PRO A 113 -5.49 3.06 14.31
CA PRO A 113 -4.12 3.26 13.85
C PRO A 113 -3.93 2.95 12.35
N MET A 114 -4.94 2.42 11.66
CA MET A 114 -4.97 2.39 10.19
C MET A 114 -5.09 3.79 9.57
N MET A 115 -5.59 4.78 10.32
CA MET A 115 -5.58 6.19 9.92
C MET A 115 -4.24 6.83 10.31
N MET A 116 -3.33 6.89 9.34
CA MET A 116 -2.01 7.53 9.50
C MET A 116 -2.16 9.00 9.94
N CYS A 117 -1.20 9.49 10.75
CA CYS A 117 -1.13 10.84 11.31
C CYS A 117 -2.17 11.22 12.39
N SER A 118 -3.03 10.29 12.82
CA SER A 118 -4.04 10.57 13.85
C SER A 118 -3.45 10.80 15.25
N ASP A 119 -2.32 10.14 15.53
CA ASP A 119 -1.48 10.41 16.69
C ASP A 119 -0.90 11.83 16.65
N LEU A 120 -0.34 12.25 15.51
CA LEU A 120 0.20 13.59 15.31
C LEU A 120 -0.91 14.66 15.44
N LEU A 121 -2.13 14.34 15.00
CA LEU A 121 -3.29 15.21 15.22
C LEU A 121 -3.54 15.40 16.72
N ALA A 122 -3.53 14.34 17.52
CA ALA A 122 -3.70 14.45 18.97
C ALA A 122 -2.58 15.25 19.63
N GLU A 123 -1.32 15.04 19.22
CA GLU A 123 -0.18 15.86 19.66
C GLU A 123 -0.37 17.34 19.30
N THR A 124 -0.86 17.62 18.09
CA THR A 124 -1.13 18.99 17.61
C THR A 124 -2.26 19.67 18.37
N LEU A 125 -3.24 18.90 18.86
CA LEU A 125 -4.33 19.39 19.71
C LEU A 125 -3.93 19.49 21.19
N GLY A 126 -2.83 18.85 21.61
CA GLY A 126 -2.35 18.85 22.99
C GLY A 126 -3.21 18.03 23.95
N VAL A 127 -3.89 16.99 23.44
CA VAL A 127 -4.85 16.17 24.20
C VAL A 127 -4.40 14.71 24.26
N PRO A 128 -4.75 13.95 25.30
CA PRO A 128 -4.48 12.51 25.34
C PRO A 128 -5.15 11.79 24.17
N HIS A 129 -4.57 10.66 23.75
CA HIS A 129 -5.14 9.84 22.68
C HIS A 129 -5.30 8.38 23.10
N VAL A 130 -6.30 7.74 22.53
CA VAL A 130 -6.63 6.33 22.72
C VAL A 130 -6.68 5.66 21.36
N VAL A 131 -5.97 4.54 21.25
CA VAL A 131 -5.92 3.73 20.02
C VAL A 131 -6.98 2.64 20.15
N SER A 132 -7.89 2.55 19.17
CA SER A 132 -8.85 1.45 19.05
C SER A 132 -8.61 0.72 17.75
N LEU A 133 -8.08 -0.49 17.85
CA LEU A 133 -7.79 -1.36 16.72
C LEU A 133 -8.64 -2.64 16.82
N ARG A 134 -9.37 -2.98 15.76
CA ARG A 134 -10.18 -4.20 15.71
C ARG A 134 -9.30 -5.45 15.58
N LEU A 135 -8.40 -5.44 14.61
CA LEU A 135 -7.38 -6.47 14.39
C LEU A 135 -6.26 -5.94 13.50
N SER A 136 -5.00 -6.36 13.71
CA SER A 136 -3.93 -6.27 12.71
C SER A 136 -3.53 -7.64 12.17
N TYR A 137 -2.83 -7.65 11.03
CA TYR A 137 -2.26 -8.86 10.47
C TYR A 137 -1.39 -9.58 11.50
N THR A 138 -1.64 -10.87 11.68
CA THR A 138 -0.96 -11.72 12.68
C THR A 138 -0.94 -11.14 14.10
N TYR A 139 -1.91 -10.29 14.46
CA TYR A 139 -1.96 -9.57 15.74
C TYR A 139 -0.67 -8.78 16.04
N THR A 140 0.02 -8.28 15.02
CA THR A 140 1.35 -7.67 15.18
C THR A 140 1.32 -6.47 16.12
N LEU A 141 0.39 -5.53 15.91
CA LEU A 141 0.24 -4.34 16.75
C LEU A 141 -0.24 -4.70 18.16
N GLU A 142 -1.17 -5.62 18.27
CA GLU A 142 -1.73 -6.06 19.55
C GLU A 142 -0.66 -6.76 20.39
N ARG A 143 0.22 -7.56 19.77
CA ARG A 143 1.33 -8.22 20.46
C ARG A 143 2.45 -7.26 20.85
N LEU A 144 2.86 -6.39 19.92
CA LEU A 144 4.03 -5.53 20.12
C LEU A 144 3.71 -4.29 20.95
N CYS A 145 2.60 -3.63 20.66
CA CYS A 145 2.19 -2.39 21.32
C CYS A 145 1.17 -2.64 22.44
N GLY A 146 0.20 -3.52 22.18
CA GLY A 146 -0.89 -3.84 23.12
C GLY A 146 -0.54 -4.90 24.16
N GLN A 147 0.66 -5.50 24.09
CA GLN A 147 1.12 -6.57 24.98
C GLN A 147 0.15 -7.78 25.06
N MET A 148 -0.66 -7.99 24.03
CA MET A 148 -1.63 -9.07 23.97
C MET A 148 -0.90 -10.42 23.78
N PRO A 149 -1.12 -11.41 24.66
CA PRO A 149 -0.54 -12.73 24.50
C PRO A 149 -1.23 -13.48 23.35
N ALA A 150 -0.62 -13.47 22.17
CA ALA A 150 -1.07 -14.24 21.00
C ALA A 150 0.04 -15.18 20.50
N PRO A 151 0.31 -16.29 21.19
CA PRO A 151 1.40 -17.18 20.86
C PRO A 151 1.13 -17.98 19.56
N PRO A 152 2.13 -18.10 18.67
CA PRO A 152 1.95 -18.69 17.35
C PRO A 152 1.62 -20.18 17.36
N SER A 153 1.84 -20.88 18.47
CA SER A 153 1.63 -22.33 18.53
C SER A 153 0.16 -22.75 18.67
N TYR A 154 -0.73 -21.83 19.04
CA TYR A 154 -2.16 -22.12 19.23
C TYR A 154 -3.11 -20.97 18.87
N VAL A 155 -2.62 -19.75 18.64
CA VAL A 155 -3.45 -18.64 18.16
C VAL A 155 -3.25 -18.46 16.65
N PRO A 156 -4.27 -18.71 15.81
CA PRO A 156 -4.17 -18.55 14.36
C PRO A 156 -3.80 -17.15 13.94
N ALA A 157 -3.00 -17.03 12.89
CA ALA A 157 -2.63 -15.78 12.25
C ALA A 157 -3.88 -15.06 11.71
N ALA A 158 -4.32 -14.02 12.42
CA ALA A 158 -5.48 -13.23 12.01
C ALA A 158 -5.28 -12.57 10.65
N ALA A 159 -6.37 -12.56 9.87
CA ALA A 159 -6.51 -11.89 8.58
C ALA A 159 -5.52 -12.32 7.48
N ILE A 160 -4.91 -13.52 7.60
CA ILE A 160 -4.04 -14.08 6.56
C ILE A 160 -4.71 -15.25 5.83
N GLN A 161 -5.21 -16.24 6.58
CA GLN A 161 -5.73 -17.48 6.02
C GLN A 161 -6.99 -17.93 6.77
N GLY A 162 -8.06 -18.22 6.04
CA GLY A 162 -9.31 -18.69 6.63
C GLY A 162 -9.31 -20.17 7.05
N HIS A 163 -8.28 -20.95 6.68
CA HIS A 163 -8.22 -22.38 6.97
C HIS A 163 -7.59 -22.68 8.34
N LEU A 164 -6.80 -21.76 8.91
CA LEU A 164 -6.18 -21.93 10.23
C LEU A 164 -7.21 -21.65 11.32
N THR A 165 -7.37 -22.59 12.25
CA THR A 165 -8.31 -22.49 13.38
C THR A 165 -7.58 -22.68 14.71
N ASP A 166 -8.25 -22.48 15.84
CA ASP A 166 -7.67 -22.77 17.18
C ASP A 166 -7.26 -24.24 17.36
N LYS A 167 -7.69 -25.12 16.45
CA LYS A 167 -7.31 -26.54 16.38
C LYS A 167 -6.39 -26.81 15.19
N MET A 168 -5.10 -26.51 15.37
CA MET A 168 -4.05 -26.78 14.37
C MET A 168 -3.29 -28.08 14.66
N ASN A 169 -3.07 -28.86 13.61
CA ASN A 169 -2.10 -29.95 13.58
C ASN A 169 -0.66 -29.41 13.56
N PHE A 170 0.34 -30.30 13.63
CA PHE A 170 1.74 -29.89 13.70
C PHE A 170 2.18 -29.01 12.51
N MET A 171 1.78 -29.36 11.28
CA MET A 171 2.18 -28.61 10.08
C MET A 171 1.50 -27.24 10.03
N GLU A 172 0.21 -27.17 10.39
CA GLU A 172 -0.52 -25.91 10.48
C GLU A 172 0.08 -24.99 11.55
N ARG A 173 0.56 -25.53 12.68
CA ARG A 173 1.28 -24.75 13.70
C ARG A 173 2.61 -24.21 13.18
N LEU A 174 3.34 -25.02 12.40
CA LEU A 174 4.59 -24.60 11.79
C LEU A 174 4.36 -23.48 10.78
N GLU A 175 3.37 -23.64 9.90
CA GLU A 175 2.93 -22.61 8.96
C GLU A 175 2.53 -21.34 9.70
N ASN A 176 1.69 -21.46 10.72
CA ASN A 176 1.27 -20.33 11.54
C ASN A 176 2.46 -19.61 12.16
N MET A 177 3.41 -20.34 12.76
CA MET A 177 4.63 -19.74 13.33
C MET A 177 5.44 -18.96 12.28
N ILE A 178 5.58 -19.50 11.07
CA ILE A 178 6.27 -18.82 9.96
C ILE A 178 5.53 -17.54 9.58
N LEU A 179 4.19 -17.57 9.47
CA LEU A 179 3.39 -16.38 9.17
C LEU A 179 3.62 -15.26 10.19
N TYR A 180 3.61 -15.58 11.49
CA TYR A 180 3.90 -14.59 12.53
C TYR A 180 5.29 -13.95 12.36
N ILE A 181 6.33 -14.75 12.08
CA ILE A 181 7.71 -14.25 11.90
C ILE A 181 7.79 -13.34 10.68
N VAL A 182 7.25 -13.80 9.54
CA VAL A 182 7.30 -13.07 8.28
C VAL A 182 6.57 -11.74 8.40
N HIS A 183 5.32 -11.73 8.87
CA HIS A 183 4.53 -10.51 8.98
C HIS A 183 5.09 -9.53 10.02
N THR A 184 5.56 -10.02 11.17
CA THR A 184 6.22 -9.16 12.16
C THR A 184 7.47 -8.49 11.57
N THR A 185 8.26 -9.24 10.79
CA THR A 185 9.47 -8.73 10.16
C THR A 185 9.15 -7.70 9.08
N ILE A 186 8.20 -7.99 8.19
CA ILE A 186 7.74 -7.07 7.15
C ILE A 186 7.21 -5.78 7.77
N PHE A 187 6.36 -5.89 8.80
CA PHE A 187 5.81 -4.74 9.50
C PHE A 187 6.91 -3.86 10.09
N ARG A 188 7.88 -4.44 10.81
CA ARG A 188 9.02 -3.68 11.37
C ARG A 188 9.85 -3.01 10.28
N LEU A 189 10.13 -3.71 9.19
CA LEU A 189 10.87 -3.15 8.07
C LEU A 189 10.10 -2.00 7.41
N GLN A 190 8.79 -2.11 7.24
CA GLN A 190 7.97 -1.00 6.75
C GLN A 190 8.04 0.20 7.70
N VAL A 191 7.85 0.00 9.01
CA VAL A 191 7.97 1.08 10.01
C VAL A 191 9.32 1.80 9.88
N ILE A 192 10.43 1.05 9.86
CA ILE A 192 11.78 1.62 9.80
C ILE A 192 12.06 2.31 8.44
N LEU A 193 11.70 1.66 7.33
CA LEU A 193 12.09 2.14 6.00
C LEU A 193 11.22 3.30 5.51
N THR A 194 9.94 3.35 5.91
CA THR A 194 9.02 4.38 5.42
C THR A 194 8.65 5.39 6.50
N TYR A 195 8.27 4.95 7.70
CA TYR A 195 7.62 5.84 8.67
C TYR A 195 8.59 6.54 9.62
N ASP A 196 9.63 5.83 10.09
CA ASP A 196 10.57 6.34 11.09
C ASP A 196 11.25 7.64 10.64
N LYS A 197 11.63 7.74 9.37
CA LYS A 197 12.21 8.95 8.79
C LYS A 197 11.27 10.16 8.88
N HIS A 198 9.97 9.95 8.65
CA HIS A 198 8.98 11.03 8.69
C HIS A 198 8.65 11.43 10.13
N TYR A 199 8.47 10.46 11.02
CA TYR A 199 8.18 10.71 12.43
C TYR A 199 9.36 11.33 13.18
N THR A 200 10.59 10.88 12.92
CA THR A 200 11.80 11.48 13.50
C THR A 200 11.93 12.95 13.09
N LYS A 201 11.59 13.28 11.84
CA LYS A 201 11.63 14.68 11.36
C LYS A 201 10.61 15.57 12.07
N MET A 202 9.42 15.06 12.39
CA MET A 202 8.34 15.85 12.98
C MET A 202 8.40 15.90 14.51
N SER A 203 8.61 14.76 15.16
CA SER A 203 8.60 14.63 16.62
C SER A 203 9.99 14.76 17.27
N GLY A 204 11.07 14.66 16.48
CA GLY A 204 12.43 14.58 17.01
C GLY A 204 12.77 13.23 17.67
N ARG A 205 11.88 12.24 17.60
CA ARG A 205 12.03 10.90 18.19
C ARG A 205 11.86 9.82 17.13
N SER A 206 12.68 8.78 17.21
CA SER A 206 12.52 7.57 16.41
C SER A 206 11.41 6.69 16.99
N LEU A 207 10.67 6.00 16.11
CA LEU A 207 9.56 5.10 16.44
C LEU A 207 10.01 3.73 16.95
#